data_AF-A0A0B1XW31-F1
#
_entry.id   AF-A0A0B1XW31-F1
#
_cell.length_a   1.000
_cell.length_b   1.000
_cell.length_c   1.000
_cell.angle_alpha   90.00
_cell.angle_beta   90.00
_cell.angle_gamma   90.00
#
_symmetry.space_group_name_H-M   'P 1'
#
loop_
_entity.id
_entity.type
_entity.pdbx_description
1 polymer ?
#
loop_
_entity_poly.entity_id
_entity_poly.type
_entity_poly.pdbx_seq_one_letter_code
_entity_poly.pdbx_strand_id
1 'polypeptide(L)'
;MVPIVAFVAIFRTSSAFRDFILGIDLRLVIAIQAWRFAGLGFLDLYAHGLLPGLFAWPAGLGDVAIGLSAPWLVLTLIRQPGFAASKAFATWNAAGMLDLVVALGTAAVSTIFVGNGAGQATMAPMTQLPLVLVPAYLVPLFAMLHLTAFLQRRQLMATSGRSH
;
A
#
# COMPACT_ATOMS: atom_id res chain seq x y z
N MET A 1 8.31 -4.22 9.05
CA MET A 1 7.28 -3.93 10.06
C MET A 1 7.63 -2.78 11.01
N VAL A 2 8.91 -2.59 11.37
CA VAL A 2 9.35 -1.51 12.28
C VAL A 2 8.78 -0.12 11.93
N PRO A 3 8.77 0.35 10.66
CA PRO A 3 8.24 1.68 10.35
C PRO A 3 6.75 1.85 10.66
N ILE A 4 5.94 0.80 10.38
CA ILE A 4 4.49 0.83 10.62
C ILE A 4 4.19 0.86 12.12
N VAL A 5 4.91 0.04 12.90
CA VAL A 5 4.75 0.02 14.37
C VAL A 5 5.15 1.36 14.98
N ALA A 6 6.28 1.93 14.55
CA ALA A 6 6.72 3.24 14.98
C ALA A 6 5.70 4.33 14.62
N PHE A 7 5.18 4.33 13.39
CA PHE A 7 4.13 5.25 12.96
C PHE A 7 2.89 5.19 13.86
N VAL A 8 2.37 3.98 14.13
CA VAL A 8 1.19 3.82 14.98
C VAL A 8 1.48 4.22 16.43
N ALA A 9 2.65 3.88 16.95
CA ALA A 9 3.05 4.25 18.31
C ALA A 9 3.12 5.78 18.47
N ILE A 10 3.84 6.47 17.57
CA ILE A 10 4.01 7.92 17.60
C ILE A 10 2.67 8.62 17.37
N PHE A 11 1.82 8.13 16.47
CA PHE A 11 0.48 8.67 16.24
C PHE A 11 -0.41 8.61 17.50
N ARG A 12 -0.23 7.59 18.34
CA ARG A 12 -1.01 7.45 19.58
C ARG A 12 -0.47 8.31 20.72
N THR A 13 0.83 8.59 20.76
CA THR A 13 1.47 9.27 21.88
C THR A 13 1.73 10.75 21.65
N SER A 14 1.83 11.21 20.39
CA SER A 14 2.16 12.60 20.04
C SER A 14 0.99 13.29 19.35
N SER A 15 0.46 14.34 19.99
CA SER A 15 -0.58 15.20 19.40
C SER A 15 -0.05 15.94 18.17
N ALA A 16 1.17 16.48 18.23
CA ALA A 16 1.79 17.19 17.11
C ALA A 16 1.93 16.30 15.87
N PHE A 17 2.37 15.06 16.04
CA PHE A 17 2.48 14.12 14.92
C PHE A 17 1.10 13.72 14.38
N ARG A 18 0.12 13.49 15.25
CA ARG A 18 -1.26 13.22 14.83
C ARG A 18 -1.84 14.37 14.00
N ASP A 19 -1.68 15.61 14.46
CA ASP A 19 -2.21 16.79 13.77
C ASP A 19 -1.51 16.99 12.43
N PHE A 20 -0.20 16.73 12.36
CA PHE A 20 0.55 16.68 11.10
C PHE A 20 -0.03 15.65 10.13
N ILE A 21 -0.17 14.38 10.54
CA ILE A 21 -0.70 13.30 9.69
C ILE A 21 -2.13 13.58 9.22
N LEU A 22 -2.98 14.10 10.11
CA LEU A 22 -4.36 14.45 9.76
C LEU A 22 -4.47 15.70 8.87
N GLY A 23 -3.45 16.56 8.88
CA GLY A 23 -3.36 17.75 8.04
C GLY A 23 -2.77 17.52 6.64
N ILE A 24 -2.22 16.34 6.34
CA ILE A 24 -1.70 16.01 5.00
C ILE A 24 -2.85 16.01 4.00
N ASP A 25 -2.65 16.62 2.82
CA ASP A 25 -3.62 16.57 1.73
C ASP A 25 -3.93 15.12 1.33
N LEU A 26 -5.18 14.71 1.55
CA LEU A 26 -5.67 13.38 1.20
C LEU A 26 -5.45 13.04 -0.29
N ARG A 27 -5.48 14.04 -1.17
CA ARG A 27 -5.22 13.84 -2.61
C ARG A 27 -3.80 13.40 -2.84
N LEU A 28 -2.83 13.97 -2.11
CA LEU A 28 -1.43 13.55 -2.18
C LEU A 28 -1.25 12.14 -1.61
N VAL A 29 -1.89 11.85 -0.48
CA VAL A 29 -1.87 10.51 0.14
C VAL A 29 -2.31 9.42 -0.84
N ILE A 30 -3.36 9.70 -1.62
CA ILE A 30 -3.88 8.77 -2.63
C ILE A 30 -3.02 8.80 -3.91
N ALA A 31 -2.56 9.96 -4.36
CA ALA A 31 -1.76 10.10 -5.58
C ALA A 31 -0.45 9.30 -5.51
N ILE A 32 0.21 9.25 -4.35
CA ILE A 32 1.45 8.48 -4.18
C ILE A 32 1.23 6.98 -4.41
N GLN A 33 0.02 6.46 -4.17
CA GLN A 33 -0.31 5.06 -4.46
C GLN A 33 -0.22 4.74 -5.96
N ALA A 34 -0.26 5.74 -6.85
CA ALA A 34 -0.10 5.54 -8.29
C ALA A 34 1.23 4.86 -8.63
N TRP A 35 2.29 5.09 -7.85
CA TRP A 35 3.61 4.46 -8.05
C TRP A 35 3.57 2.92 -8.00
N ARG A 36 2.49 2.34 -7.48
CA ARG A 36 2.27 0.88 -7.47
C ARG A 36 2.06 0.30 -8.86
N PHE A 37 1.90 1.10 -9.92
CA PHE A 37 1.99 0.57 -11.29
C PHE A 37 3.33 -0.17 -11.54
N ALA A 38 4.39 0.15 -10.78
CA ALA A 38 5.67 -0.55 -10.80
C ALA A 38 5.57 -2.05 -10.46
N GLY A 39 4.44 -2.53 -9.94
CA GLY A 39 4.15 -3.97 -9.77
C GLY A 39 4.22 -4.77 -11.07
N LEU A 40 4.12 -4.13 -12.25
CA LEU A 40 4.45 -4.75 -13.53
C LEU A 40 5.87 -5.35 -13.56
N GLY A 41 6.81 -4.76 -12.82
CA GLY A 41 8.17 -5.28 -12.68
C GLY A 41 8.21 -6.66 -12.02
N PHE A 42 7.28 -6.99 -11.11
CA PHE A 42 7.24 -8.34 -10.55
C PHE A 42 6.78 -9.38 -11.58
N LEU A 43 5.80 -9.01 -12.42
CA LEU A 43 5.32 -9.86 -13.51
C LEU A 43 6.41 -10.08 -14.56
N ASP A 44 7.17 -9.04 -14.89
CA ASP A 44 8.30 -9.11 -15.81
C ASP A 44 9.41 -10.03 -15.26
N LEU A 45 9.78 -9.87 -13.98
CA LEU A 45 10.75 -10.75 -13.32
C LEU A 45 10.27 -12.20 -13.25
N TYR A 46 8.97 -12.45 -13.09
CA TYR A 46 8.40 -13.80 -13.20
C TYR A 46 8.50 -14.34 -14.62
N ALA A 47 8.22 -13.54 -15.65
CA ALA A 47 8.34 -13.95 -17.05
C ALA A 47 9.77 -14.39 -17.41
N HIS A 48 10.77 -13.82 -16.74
CA HIS A 48 12.19 -14.18 -16.87
C HIS A 48 12.65 -15.28 -15.89
N GLY A 49 11.73 -15.89 -15.13
CA GLY A 49 12.05 -16.96 -14.19
C GLY A 49 12.82 -16.51 -12.94
N LEU A 50 12.85 -15.22 -12.64
CA LEU A 50 13.62 -14.65 -11.52
C LEU A 50 12.81 -14.61 -10.22
N LEU A 51 11.50 -14.36 -10.30
CA LEU A 51 10.60 -14.34 -9.14
C LEU A 51 9.58 -15.48 -9.17
N PRO A 52 9.23 -16.07 -8.01
CA PRO A 52 8.16 -17.05 -7.91
C PRO A 52 6.81 -16.47 -8.32
N GLY A 53 6.05 -17.22 -9.13
CA GLY A 53 4.69 -16.82 -9.52
C GLY A 53 3.74 -16.66 -8.33
N LEU A 54 3.95 -17.43 -7.24
CA LEU A 54 3.16 -17.33 -6.01
C LEU A 54 3.21 -15.92 -5.39
N PHE A 55 4.33 -15.21 -5.53
CA PHE A 55 4.48 -13.82 -5.13
C PHE A 55 4.13 -12.86 -6.28
N ALA A 56 4.72 -13.08 -7.46
CA ALA A 56 4.68 -12.11 -8.54
C ALA A 56 3.27 -11.84 -9.06
N TRP A 57 2.43 -12.87 -9.19
CA TRP A 57 1.05 -12.72 -9.66
C TRP A 57 0.19 -11.88 -8.71
N PRO A 58 0.02 -12.26 -7.42
CA PRO A 58 -0.83 -11.48 -6.53
C PRO A 58 -0.25 -10.08 -6.28
N ALA A 59 1.05 -9.97 -5.97
CA ALA A 59 1.67 -8.68 -5.68
C ALA A 59 1.62 -7.74 -6.90
N GLY A 60 2.00 -8.25 -8.09
CA GLY A 60 2.04 -7.43 -9.30
C GLY A 60 0.66 -6.97 -9.76
N LEU A 61 -0.33 -7.87 -9.80
CA LEU A 61 -1.68 -7.50 -10.24
C LEU A 61 -2.38 -6.57 -9.25
N GLY A 62 -2.25 -6.81 -7.96
CA GLY A 62 -2.84 -5.96 -6.94
C GLY A 62 -2.22 -4.56 -6.92
N ASP A 63 -0.89 -4.47 -6.99
CA ASP A 63 -0.16 -3.20 -7.08
C ASP A 63 -0.58 -2.41 -8.31
N VAL A 64 -0.69 -3.05 -9.48
CA VAL A 64 -1.13 -2.40 -10.72
C VAL A 64 -2.59 -1.94 -10.62
N ALA A 65 -3.48 -2.76 -10.05
CA ALA A 65 -4.88 -2.38 -9.88
C ALA A 65 -5.03 -1.14 -9.00
N ILE A 66 -4.31 -1.07 -7.88
CA ILE A 66 -4.31 0.10 -6.99
C ILE A 66 -3.63 1.30 -7.65
N GLY A 67 -2.47 1.08 -8.29
CA GLY A 67 -1.69 2.13 -8.93
C GLY A 67 -2.46 2.82 -10.07
N LEU A 68 -3.13 2.05 -10.92
CA LEU A 68 -3.91 2.60 -12.03
C LEU A 68 -5.23 3.24 -11.59
N SER A 69 -5.82 2.79 -10.48
CA SER A 69 -7.06 3.38 -9.96
C SER A 69 -6.85 4.63 -9.10
N ALA A 70 -5.66 4.82 -8.52
CA ALA A 70 -5.34 5.98 -7.68
C ALA A 70 -5.59 7.34 -8.36
N PRO A 71 -5.15 7.60 -9.61
CA PRO A 71 -5.46 8.86 -10.30
C PRO A 71 -6.96 9.14 -10.44
N TRP A 72 -7.76 8.09 -10.68
CA TRP A 72 -9.23 8.23 -10.77
C TRP A 72 -9.85 8.60 -9.43
N LEU A 73 -9.36 8.04 -8.33
CA LEU A 73 -9.80 8.44 -6.99
C LEU A 73 -9.40 9.88 -6.67
N VAL A 74 -8.20 10.32 -7.06
CA VAL A 74 -7.78 11.71 -6.90
C VAL A 74 -8.70 12.66 -7.66
N LEU A 75 -9.01 12.37 -8.93
CA LEU A 75 -9.95 13.17 -9.71
C LEU A 75 -11.35 13.20 -9.08
N THR A 76 -11.79 12.07 -8.53
CA THR A 76 -13.08 11.97 -7.82
C THR A 76 -13.06 12.83 -6.55
N LEU A 77 -11.98 12.80 -5.76
CA LEU A 77 -11.82 13.65 -4.57
C LEU A 77 -11.75 15.15 -4.89
N ILE A 78 -11.19 15.52 -6.05
CA ILE A 78 -11.18 16.91 -6.52
C ILE A 78 -12.60 17.38 -6.85
N ARG A 79 -13.36 16.56 -7.59
CA ARG A 79 -14.73 16.90 -8.02
C ARG A 79 -15.75 16.79 -6.90
N GLN A 80 -15.56 15.84 -5.97
CA GLN A 80 -16.51 15.48 -4.92
C GLN A 80 -15.77 15.22 -3.61
N PRO A 81 -15.43 16.26 -2.82
CA PRO A 81 -14.70 16.08 -1.57
C PRO A 81 -15.37 15.13 -0.56
N GLY A 82 -16.72 15.08 -0.55
CA GLY A 82 -17.50 14.15 0.28
C GLY A 82 -17.28 12.67 -0.04
N PHE A 83 -16.69 12.34 -1.19
CA PHE A 83 -16.32 10.97 -1.56
C PHE A 83 -15.40 10.32 -0.52
N ALA A 84 -14.56 11.10 0.19
CA ALA A 84 -13.68 10.61 1.25
C ALA A 84 -14.43 9.89 2.39
N ALA A 85 -15.70 10.25 2.66
CA ALA A 85 -16.51 9.59 3.69
C ALA A 85 -17.23 8.33 3.18
N SER A 86 -17.26 8.11 1.86
CA SER A 86 -18.03 7.04 1.22
C SER A 86 -17.54 5.63 1.58
N LYS A 87 -18.42 4.63 1.38
CA LYS A 87 -18.05 3.22 1.47
C LYS A 87 -17.06 2.82 0.37
N ALA A 88 -17.23 3.35 -0.85
CA ALA A 88 -16.35 3.06 -1.97
C ALA A 88 -14.89 3.46 -1.68
N PHE A 89 -14.68 4.65 -1.11
CA PHE A 89 -13.36 5.08 -0.68
C PHE A 89 -12.75 4.18 0.41
N ALA A 90 -13.57 3.73 1.37
CA ALA A 90 -13.12 2.78 2.40
C ALA A 90 -12.75 1.42 1.81
N THR A 91 -13.56 0.88 0.90
CA THR A 91 -13.31 -0.39 0.22
C THR A 91 -12.03 -0.34 -0.60
N TRP A 92 -11.78 0.76 -1.31
CA TRP A 92 -10.55 0.93 -2.08
C TRP A 92 -9.29 0.93 -1.18
N ASN A 93 -9.33 1.65 -0.05
CA ASN A 93 -8.22 1.64 0.90
C ASN A 93 -8.03 0.27 1.56
N ALA A 94 -9.12 -0.46 1.82
CA ALA A 94 -9.07 -1.81 2.38
C ALA A 94 -8.46 -2.80 1.37
N ALA A 95 -8.86 -2.70 0.09
CA ALA A 95 -8.28 -3.50 -0.99
C ALA A 95 -6.77 -3.25 -1.12
N GLY A 96 -6.35 -1.98 -1.10
CA GLY A 96 -4.92 -1.64 -1.18
C GLY A 96 -4.09 -2.10 0.01
N MET A 97 -4.67 -2.13 1.23
CA MET A 97 -4.03 -2.70 2.40
C MET A 97 -3.96 -4.24 2.33
N LEU A 98 -5.05 -4.88 1.93
CA LEU A 98 -5.13 -6.33 1.80
C LEU A 98 -4.10 -6.84 0.79
N ASP A 99 -3.96 -6.15 -0.34
CA ASP A 99 -2.97 -6.48 -1.34
C ASP A 99 -1.53 -6.48 -0.79
N LEU A 100 -1.14 -5.44 -0.05
CA LEU A 100 0.18 -5.41 0.62
C LEU A 100 0.37 -6.58 1.60
N VAL A 101 -0.67 -6.94 2.34
CA VAL A 101 -0.63 -8.09 3.26
C VAL A 101 -0.47 -9.40 2.49
N VAL A 102 -1.19 -9.57 1.39
CA VAL A 102 -1.09 -10.75 0.51
C VAL A 102 0.29 -10.83 -0.12
N ALA A 103 0.83 -9.72 -0.64
CA ALA A 103 2.16 -9.65 -1.21
C ALA A 103 3.25 -10.05 -0.19
N LEU A 104 3.19 -9.54 1.04
CA LEU A 104 4.13 -9.91 2.10
C LEU A 104 3.97 -11.36 2.54
N GLY A 105 2.73 -11.85 2.67
CA GLY A 105 2.46 -13.23 3.04
C GLY A 105 2.96 -14.22 1.99
N THR A 106 2.69 -13.96 0.72
CA THR A 106 3.14 -14.79 -0.40
C THR A 106 4.65 -14.72 -0.60
N ALA A 107 5.29 -13.57 -0.35
CA ALA A 107 6.75 -13.44 -0.30
C ALA A 107 7.37 -14.30 0.81
N ALA A 108 6.79 -14.27 2.02
CA ALA A 108 7.27 -15.06 3.14
C ALA A 108 7.12 -16.57 2.88
N VAL A 109 5.95 -16.99 2.38
CA VAL A 109 5.71 -18.39 1.97
C VAL A 109 6.67 -18.80 0.87
N SER A 110 6.88 -17.95 -0.15
CA SER A 110 7.82 -18.24 -1.24
C SER A 110 9.25 -18.39 -0.73
N THR A 111 9.69 -17.55 0.21
CA THR A 111 11.03 -17.63 0.81
C THR A 111 11.25 -18.95 1.58
N ILE A 112 10.22 -19.46 2.26
CA ILE A 112 10.33 -20.68 3.09
C ILE A 112 10.17 -21.94 2.23
N PHE A 113 9.23 -21.94 1.27
CA PHE A 113 8.75 -23.16 0.63
C PHE A 113 9.01 -23.23 -0.89
N VAL A 114 9.36 -22.12 -1.55
CA VAL A 114 9.54 -22.08 -3.00
C VAL A 114 11.02 -21.84 -3.34
N GLY A 115 11.67 -22.91 -3.81
CA GLY A 115 12.92 -22.86 -4.57
C GLY A 115 14.18 -22.48 -3.79
N ASN A 116 14.84 -23.48 -3.19
CA ASN A 116 16.24 -23.40 -2.75
C ASN A 116 17.19 -24.20 -3.68
N GLY A 117 16.68 -24.69 -4.83
CA GLY A 117 17.45 -25.45 -5.81
C GLY A 117 18.08 -24.56 -6.88
N ALA A 118 19.25 -24.96 -7.40
CA ALA A 118 19.94 -24.23 -8.47
C ALA A 118 19.03 -24.08 -9.71
N GLY A 119 18.90 -22.86 -10.21
CA GLY A 119 18.10 -22.54 -11.41
C GLY A 119 16.59 -22.34 -11.17
N GLN A 120 16.12 -22.35 -9.92
CA GLN A 120 14.72 -22.06 -9.60
C GLN A 120 14.53 -20.58 -9.25
N ALA A 121 13.33 -20.06 -9.55
CA ALA A 121 12.94 -18.71 -9.17
C ALA A 121 12.94 -18.56 -7.64
N THR A 122 13.49 -17.46 -7.11
CA THR A 122 13.63 -17.25 -5.67
C THR A 122 13.24 -15.83 -5.28
N MET A 123 13.10 -15.58 -3.98
CA MET A 123 12.90 -14.22 -3.46
C MET A 123 14.20 -13.39 -3.36
N ALA A 124 15.35 -13.94 -3.76
CA ALA A 124 16.66 -13.28 -3.63
C ALA A 124 16.72 -11.89 -4.31
N PRO A 125 16.15 -11.68 -5.52
CA PRO A 125 16.14 -10.35 -6.15
C PRO A 125 15.53 -9.27 -5.24
N MET A 126 14.52 -9.61 -4.42
CA MET A 126 13.87 -8.67 -3.51
C MET A 126 14.74 -8.21 -2.33
N THR A 127 15.95 -8.76 -2.18
CA THR A 127 16.93 -8.36 -1.16
C THR A 127 18.08 -7.55 -1.74
N GLN A 128 18.12 -7.36 -3.06
CA GLN A 128 19.18 -6.66 -3.78
C GLN A 128 18.68 -5.32 -4.31
N LEU A 129 19.59 -4.37 -4.55
CA LEU A 129 19.23 -3.11 -5.19
C LEU A 129 18.87 -3.33 -6.67
N PRO A 130 17.87 -2.60 -7.20
CA PRO A 130 17.05 -1.59 -6.51
C PRO A 130 15.85 -2.17 -5.76
N LEU A 131 15.51 -3.46 -5.97
CA LEU A 131 14.26 -4.08 -5.53
C LEU A 131 14.08 -4.14 -4.00
N VAL A 132 15.16 -4.15 -3.22
CA VAL A 132 15.10 -4.10 -1.75
C VAL A 132 14.34 -2.89 -1.21
N LEU A 133 14.30 -1.79 -1.97
CA LEU A 133 13.52 -0.60 -1.63
C LEU A 133 12.02 -0.90 -1.55
N VAL A 134 11.52 -1.89 -2.27
CA VAL A 134 10.11 -2.28 -2.26
C VAL A 134 9.69 -2.76 -0.86
N PRO A 135 10.20 -3.89 -0.33
CA PRO A 135 9.77 -4.36 0.99
C PRO A 135 10.31 -3.50 2.14
N ALA A 136 11.47 -2.86 1.98
CA ALA A 136 12.10 -2.10 3.06
C ALA A 136 11.49 -0.70 3.24
N TYR A 137 11.02 -0.07 2.17
CA TYR A 137 10.58 1.34 2.19
C TYR A 137 9.19 1.55 1.59
N LEU A 138 8.98 1.16 0.33
CA LEU A 138 7.74 1.47 -0.39
C LEU A 138 6.51 0.78 0.22
N VAL A 139 6.60 -0.52 0.52
CA VAL A 139 5.49 -1.28 1.14
C VAL A 139 5.09 -0.66 2.49
N PRO A 140 6.01 -0.40 3.44
CA PRO A 140 5.67 0.33 4.66
C PRO A 140 5.06 1.71 4.41
N LEU A 141 5.60 2.48 3.46
CA LEU A 141 5.09 3.80 3.11
C LEU A 141 3.63 3.72 2.62
N PHE A 142 3.34 2.86 1.64
CA PHE A 142 2.00 2.68 1.10
C PHE A 142 1.00 2.24 2.17
N ALA A 143 1.41 1.36 3.10
CA ALA A 143 0.59 0.98 4.23
C ALA A 143 0.27 2.16 5.16
N MET A 144 1.28 2.98 5.51
CA MET A 144 1.08 4.18 6.34
C MET A 144 0.16 5.21 5.66
N LEU A 145 0.23 5.34 4.34
CA LEU A 145 -0.66 6.21 3.58
C LEU A 145 -2.12 5.71 3.60
N HIS A 146 -2.37 4.41 3.44
CA HIS A 146 -3.70 3.84 3.62
C HIS A 146 -4.23 4.01 5.05
N LEU A 147 -3.37 3.83 6.07
CA LEU A 147 -3.73 4.12 7.46
C LEU A 147 -4.10 5.59 7.64
N THR A 148 -3.32 6.51 7.08
CA THR A 148 -3.60 7.96 7.11
C THR A 148 -4.96 8.26 6.47
N ALA A 149 -5.25 7.70 5.29
CA ALA A 149 -6.54 7.87 4.64
C ALA A 149 -7.72 7.36 5.49
N PHE A 150 -7.57 6.22 6.17
CA PHE A 150 -8.58 5.73 7.11
C PHE A 150 -8.77 6.63 8.33
N LEU A 151 -7.68 7.16 8.89
CA LEU A 151 -7.73 8.06 10.04
C LEU A 151 -8.43 9.38 9.68
N GLN A 152 -8.08 9.98 8.56
CA GLN A 152 -8.74 11.20 8.05
C GLN A 152 -10.22 10.94 7.74
N ARG A 153 -10.56 9.82 7.10
CA ARG A 153 -11.97 9.42 6.88
C ARG A 153 -12.75 9.35 8.20
N ARG A 154 -12.19 8.73 9.24
CA ARG A 154 -12.84 8.62 10.55
C ARG A 154 -13.09 9.99 11.17
N GLN A 155 -12.14 10.91 11.04
CA GLN A 155 -12.30 12.29 11.51
C GLN A 155 -13.45 13.00 10.79
N LEU A 156 -13.49 12.92 9.45
CA LEU A 156 -14.56 13.51 8.65
C LEU A 156 -15.94 13.00 9.06
N MET A 157 -16.08 11.68 9.25
CA MET A 157 -17.35 11.09 9.68
C MET A 157 -17.77 11.55 11.09
N ALA A 158 -16.82 11.69 12.01
CA ALA A 158 -17.10 12.16 13.37
C ALA A 158 -17.54 13.63 13.40
N THR A 159 -17.00 14.47 12.51
CA THR A 159 -17.42 15.87 12.39
C THR A 159 -18.79 16.01 11.74
N SER A 160 -19.12 15.23 10.71
CA SER A 160 -20.43 15.27 10.05
C SER A 160 -21.57 14.73 10.92
N GLY A 161 -21.27 13.83 11.87
CA GLY A 161 -22.26 13.33 12.83
C GLY A 161 -22.58 14.29 13.98
N ARG A 162 -21.81 15.38 14.16
CA ARG A 162 -22.03 16.39 15.22
C ARG A 162 -22.83 17.60 14.74
N SER A 163 -23.12 17.72 13.44
CA SER A 163 -23.86 18.83 12.83
C SER A 163 -25.36 18.54 12.65
N HIS A 164 -25.87 17.48 13.27
CA HIS A 164 -27.28 17.08 13.32
C HIS A 164 -27.68 16.86 14.78
#